data_AF-A0A3G8ZUT3-F1
#
_entry.id   AF-A0A3G8ZUT3-F1
#
_cell.length_a   1.000
_cell.length_b   1.000
_cell.length_c   1.000
_cell.angle_alpha   90.00
_cell.angle_beta   90.00
_cell.angle_gamma   90.00
#
_symmetry.space_group_name_H-M   'P 1'
#
loop_
_entity.id
_entity.type
_entity.pdbx_description
1 polymer ?
#
loop_
_entity_poly.entity_id
_entity_poly.type
_entity_poly.pdbx_seq_one_letter_code
_entity_poly.pdbx_strand_id
1 'polypeptide(L)'
;MTHYPSRAQQRSWKTVALGMLIAATVGLASCTGVPSAGAPVDYTQLPGAGPAANPVNVAPGLTPLEIVRGFYQEAIKVDQDQYLTSARAYLTTAAKASWQLADTSSRVIILAANPRIEPDAKDENKVLLSGVTDGYLEADGSYQSTESLGYQVTMTLAQEDGQWRIDTLPADLIMTVADFNVAYTQREVYFLDHTASVVVPDRRWIVNANQQQPELVADLLVDKMLQGPSAFLKPAVRSEFSGLRVSKNIKANDQSVLQVDLQVDTATISARPQFTAATRRALAAQLVYTLSRDAVNIAITLDGEPLDPKQPVWTASSLSSFNPSAVPGTDAAPVQGYYVAEGGIASLDGQPVWGNAGSGYLNLTQAAMSASTGALAAVGATGDEYRFYIGAPWSGSLWRSDTPRLLPLPPPASTAPVTRRGFSSTVRPNLRCSGCSLRVPFCRWIAPRWHQSRARLPRSRFRPTVFEWPSSPVSSSIWLSSSIPTGQT
;
A
#
# COMPACT_ATOMS: atom_id res chain seq x y z
N MET A 1 53.37 -37.57 -68.15
CA MET A 1 52.50 -36.41 -68.45
C MET A 1 52.50 -35.50 -67.24
N THR A 2 52.73 -34.21 -67.44
CA THR A 2 52.93 -33.19 -66.39
C THR A 2 51.66 -32.37 -66.18
N HIS A 3 51.30 -32.12 -64.92
CA HIS A 3 50.43 -31.00 -64.56
C HIS A 3 51.07 -30.18 -63.46
N TYR A 4 51.76 -29.12 -63.87
CA TYR A 4 52.29 -28.09 -62.98
C TYR A 4 51.17 -27.06 -62.73
N PRO A 5 50.72 -26.81 -61.49
CA PRO A 5 49.71 -25.79 -61.22
C PRO A 5 50.27 -24.39 -61.52
N SER A 6 49.42 -23.54 -62.09
CA SER A 6 49.84 -22.25 -62.65
C SER A 6 50.13 -21.20 -61.55
N ARG A 7 51.07 -20.29 -61.84
CA ARG A 7 51.51 -19.21 -60.92
C ARG A 7 50.38 -18.25 -60.48
N ALA A 8 49.21 -18.30 -61.12
CA ALA A 8 48.04 -17.51 -60.74
C ALA A 8 47.40 -18.00 -59.42
N GLN A 9 47.36 -19.32 -59.19
CA GLN A 9 46.60 -19.90 -58.08
C GLN A 9 47.31 -19.78 -56.72
N GLN A 10 48.65 -19.69 -56.71
CA GLN A 10 49.40 -19.40 -55.48
C GLN A 10 49.26 -17.94 -55.00
N ARG A 11 48.76 -17.02 -55.84
CA ARG A 11 48.58 -15.62 -55.46
C ARG A 11 47.31 -15.41 -54.63
N SER A 12 46.20 -16.07 -54.96
CA SER A 12 44.92 -15.93 -54.23
C SER A 12 44.98 -16.53 -52.82
N TRP A 13 45.68 -17.64 -52.63
CA TRP A 13 45.81 -18.26 -51.30
C TRP A 13 46.62 -17.38 -50.34
N LYS A 14 47.66 -16.67 -50.82
CA LYS A 14 48.40 -15.71 -49.99
C LYS A 14 47.57 -14.49 -49.60
N THR A 15 46.71 -13.98 -50.47
CA THR A 15 45.81 -12.86 -50.13
C THR A 15 44.68 -13.27 -49.19
N VAL A 16 44.12 -14.48 -49.35
CA VAL A 16 43.07 -14.99 -48.43
C VAL A 16 43.65 -15.31 -47.05
N ALA A 17 44.82 -15.96 -46.97
CA ALA A 17 45.48 -16.23 -45.70
C ALA A 17 45.89 -14.94 -44.96
N LEU A 18 46.39 -13.93 -45.68
CA LEU A 18 46.72 -12.64 -45.08
C LEU A 18 45.47 -11.88 -44.58
N GLY A 19 44.38 -11.90 -45.37
CA GLY A 19 43.11 -11.30 -44.96
C GLY A 19 42.51 -11.96 -43.72
N MET A 20 42.56 -13.29 -43.63
CA MET A 20 42.07 -14.05 -42.47
C MET A 20 42.95 -13.83 -41.23
N LEU A 21 44.28 -13.68 -41.39
CA LEU A 21 45.18 -13.33 -40.30
C LEU A 21 44.93 -11.92 -39.76
N ILE A 22 44.69 -10.93 -40.64
CA ILE A 22 44.36 -9.55 -40.25
C ILE A 22 43.00 -9.48 -39.57
N ALA A 23 41.99 -10.23 -40.05
CA ALA A 23 40.69 -10.31 -39.39
C ALA A 23 40.79 -10.91 -37.98
N ALA A 24 41.63 -11.94 -37.80
CA ALA A 24 41.87 -12.57 -36.49
C ALA A 24 42.58 -11.63 -35.49
N THR A 25 43.49 -10.76 -35.95
CA THR A 25 44.20 -9.83 -35.05
C THR A 25 43.34 -8.64 -34.61
N VAL A 26 42.37 -8.20 -35.42
CA VAL A 26 41.47 -7.08 -35.07
C VAL A 26 40.42 -7.49 -34.03
N GLY A 27 39.98 -8.75 -34.01
CA GLY A 27 39.00 -9.26 -33.02
C GLY A 27 39.50 -9.33 -31.56
N LEU A 28 40.81 -9.25 -31.34
CA LEU A 28 41.42 -9.34 -29.99
C LEU A 28 41.55 -7.97 -29.28
N ALA A 29 41.12 -6.88 -29.92
CA ALA A 29 41.23 -5.51 -29.39
C ALA A 29 39.91 -4.94 -28.81
N SER A 30 38.83 -5.72 -28.75
CA SER A 30 37.53 -5.29 -28.17
C SER A 30 37.30 -5.80 -26.74
N CYS A 31 38.32 -5.76 -25.90
CA CYS A 31 38.12 -5.76 -24.45
C CYS A 31 37.82 -4.33 -24.01
N THR A 32 36.57 -4.05 -23.64
CA THR A 32 36.21 -2.79 -22.95
C THR A 32 36.88 -2.77 -21.58
N GLY A 33 38.07 -2.17 -21.51
CA GLY A 33 38.80 -2.00 -20.27
C GLY A 33 38.05 -1.06 -19.33
N VAL A 34 37.34 -1.63 -18.36
CA VAL A 34 36.95 -0.89 -17.15
C VAL A 34 38.24 -0.43 -16.48
N PRO A 35 38.43 0.87 -16.18
CA PRO A 35 39.66 1.36 -15.58
C PRO A 35 39.84 0.79 -14.16
N SER A 36 40.64 -0.25 -14.03
CA SER A 36 40.93 -0.98 -12.79
C SER A 36 41.90 -0.25 -11.85
N ALA A 37 42.10 1.05 -12.06
CA ALA A 37 42.98 1.91 -11.27
C ALA A 37 42.44 3.35 -11.25
N GLY A 38 41.24 3.54 -10.71
CA GLY A 38 41.00 4.78 -9.96
C GLY A 38 41.93 4.79 -8.74
N ALA A 39 42.46 5.95 -8.36
CA ALA A 39 43.02 6.08 -7.02
C ALA A 39 41.95 5.63 -6.01
N PRO A 40 42.30 5.00 -4.87
CA PRO A 40 41.32 4.72 -3.83
C PRO A 40 40.67 6.05 -3.43
N VAL A 41 39.45 6.26 -3.90
CA VAL A 41 38.54 7.17 -3.23
C VAL A 41 38.34 6.49 -1.89
N ASP A 42 38.85 7.13 -0.84
CA ASP A 42 38.58 6.72 0.52
C ASP A 42 37.07 6.89 0.72
N TYR A 43 36.33 5.83 0.40
CA TYR A 43 35.01 5.62 0.92
C TYR A 43 35.22 5.58 2.42
N THR A 44 35.03 6.74 3.06
CA THR A 44 34.97 6.86 4.51
C THR A 44 34.11 5.71 4.96
N GLN A 45 34.71 4.72 5.63
CA GLN A 45 34.00 3.53 6.02
C GLN A 45 32.82 4.03 6.85
N LEU A 46 31.60 3.86 6.33
CA LEU A 46 30.40 3.98 7.15
C LEU A 46 30.66 3.03 8.33
N PRO A 47 30.82 3.55 9.57
CA PRO A 47 31.31 2.72 10.65
C PRO A 47 30.34 1.56 10.85
N GLY A 48 30.78 0.35 10.54
CA GLY A 48 29.94 -0.84 10.62
C GLY A 48 29.43 -0.97 12.05
N ALA A 49 28.11 -0.82 12.23
CA ALA A 49 27.44 -0.78 13.54
C ALA A 49 28.28 -0.05 14.62
N GLY A 50 28.62 1.21 14.35
CA GLY A 50 29.32 2.05 15.31
C GLY A 50 28.56 2.08 16.66
N PRO A 51 29.26 2.14 17.81
CA PRO A 51 28.59 2.16 19.10
C PRO A 51 27.62 3.34 19.16
N ALA A 52 26.36 3.02 19.50
CA ALA A 52 25.27 3.92 19.89
C ALA A 52 25.52 5.41 19.56
N ALA A 53 24.99 5.87 18.42
CA ALA A 53 25.10 7.26 17.95
C ALA A 53 25.16 8.26 19.12
N ASN A 54 26.29 8.95 19.29
CA ASN A 54 26.44 9.92 20.36
C ASN A 54 25.34 10.97 20.21
N PRO A 55 24.59 11.31 21.27
CA PRO A 55 23.49 12.26 21.17
C PRO A 55 23.99 13.57 20.57
N VAL A 56 23.33 14.04 19.51
CA VAL A 56 23.71 15.27 18.81
C VAL A 56 23.78 16.43 19.81
N ASN A 57 25.00 16.93 20.03
CA ASN A 57 25.20 18.09 20.89
C ASN A 57 24.77 19.35 20.12
N VAL A 58 23.51 19.73 20.28
CA VAL A 58 22.92 20.92 19.67
C VAL A 58 23.72 22.15 20.11
N ALA A 59 24.39 22.79 19.14
CA ALA A 59 25.29 23.90 19.40
C ALA A 59 24.61 25.02 20.23
N PRO A 60 25.32 25.64 21.18
CA PRO A 60 24.78 26.74 21.96
C PRO A 60 24.61 28.01 21.09
N GLY A 61 23.61 28.83 21.43
CA GLY A 61 23.37 30.12 20.79
C GLY A 61 22.61 30.07 19.45
N LEU A 62 22.14 28.89 19.02
CA LEU A 62 21.30 28.77 17.82
C LEU A 62 19.97 29.52 17.97
N THR A 63 19.55 30.19 16.89
CA THR A 63 18.26 30.88 16.81
C THR A 63 17.09 29.90 16.74
N PRO A 64 15.85 30.32 17.05
CA PRO A 64 14.66 29.47 16.92
C PRO A 64 14.50 28.81 15.53
N LEU A 65 14.83 29.54 14.46
CA LEU A 65 14.81 29.03 13.10
C LEU A 65 15.83 27.91 12.86
N GLU A 66 17.04 28.06 13.38
CA GLU A 66 18.11 27.06 13.24
C GLU A 66 17.81 25.81 14.07
N ILE A 67 17.22 25.96 15.26
CA ILE A 67 16.73 24.85 16.08
C ILE A 67 15.68 24.02 15.32
N VAL A 68 14.69 24.64 14.69
CA VAL A 68 13.65 23.91 13.94
C VAL A 68 14.19 23.30 12.64
N ARG A 69 15.14 23.95 11.96
CA ARG A 69 15.81 23.37 10.78
C ARG A 69 16.68 22.17 11.15
N GLY A 70 17.44 22.25 12.25
CA GLY A 70 18.24 21.14 12.76
C GLY A 70 17.36 19.97 13.21
N PHE A 71 16.28 20.25 13.95
CA PHE A 71 15.28 19.24 14.29
C PHE A 71 14.73 18.53 13.05
N TYR A 72 14.30 19.27 12.02
CA TYR A 72 13.81 18.67 10.78
C TYR A 72 14.87 17.78 10.10
N GLN A 73 16.11 18.27 10.00
CA GLN A 73 17.23 17.52 9.41
C GLN A 73 17.60 16.24 10.16
N GLU A 74 17.48 16.21 11.50
CA GLU A 74 17.69 14.99 12.27
C GLU A 74 16.43 14.10 12.34
N ALA A 75 15.23 14.66 12.21
CA ALA A 75 13.98 13.90 12.25
C ALA A 75 13.74 13.08 10.97
N ILE A 76 14.20 13.56 9.81
CA ILE A 76 14.16 12.79 8.55
C ILE A 76 15.24 11.68 8.50
N LYS A 77 16.26 11.74 9.36
CA LYS A 77 17.24 10.64 9.52
C LYS A 77 16.63 9.57 10.41
N VAL A 78 15.79 8.75 9.80
CA VAL A 78 15.18 7.58 10.43
C VAL A 78 16.23 6.47 10.59
N ASP A 79 17.14 6.66 11.55
CA ASP A 79 18.16 5.71 11.95
C ASP A 79 17.62 4.72 13.01
N GLN A 80 18.12 3.49 12.99
CA GLN A 80 17.48 2.32 13.57
C GLN A 80 17.84 2.10 15.04
N ASP A 81 19.12 2.26 15.40
CA ASP A 81 19.61 1.96 16.75
C ASP A 81 19.17 3.01 17.80
N GLN A 82 18.78 4.20 17.33
CA GLN A 82 18.43 5.36 18.16
C GLN A 82 17.36 6.21 17.50
N TYR A 83 16.19 5.61 17.26
CA TYR A 83 15.05 6.22 16.59
C TYR A 83 14.77 7.64 17.12
N LEU A 84 15.10 8.64 16.30
CA LEU A 84 14.93 10.06 16.56
C LEU A 84 15.70 10.63 17.77
N THR A 85 16.68 9.95 18.37
CA THR A 85 17.44 10.51 19.52
C THR A 85 18.13 11.82 19.16
N SER A 86 18.72 11.91 17.96
CA SER A 86 19.31 13.13 17.41
C SER A 86 18.29 14.27 17.29
N ALA A 87 17.07 13.98 16.82
CA ALA A 87 15.99 14.95 16.75
C ALA A 87 15.48 15.36 18.15
N ARG A 88 15.36 14.41 19.08
CA ARG A 88 14.96 14.65 20.47
C ARG A 88 15.91 15.62 21.19
N ALA A 89 17.18 15.75 20.79
CA ALA A 89 18.12 16.71 21.37
C ALA A 89 17.68 18.18 21.21
N TYR A 90 16.88 18.51 20.20
CA TYR A 90 16.35 19.86 19.93
C TYR A 90 15.11 20.23 20.75
N LEU A 91 14.51 19.27 21.47
CA LEU A 91 13.24 19.43 22.20
C LEU A 91 13.47 19.85 23.67
N THR A 92 12.51 20.56 24.29
CA THR A 92 12.50 20.81 25.74
C THR A 92 12.35 19.49 26.51
N THR A 93 12.73 19.44 27.79
CA THR A 93 12.52 18.23 28.61
C THR A 93 11.04 17.79 28.64
N ALA A 94 10.11 18.76 28.65
CA ALA A 94 8.67 18.49 28.57
C ALA A 94 8.25 17.92 27.20
N ALA A 95 8.72 18.53 26.10
CA ALA A 95 8.45 18.06 24.74
C ALA A 95 9.03 16.66 24.47
N LYS A 96 10.22 16.33 25.00
CA LYS A 96 10.82 14.99 24.92
C LYS A 96 9.91 13.92 25.52
N ALA A 97 9.29 14.21 26.67
CA ALA A 97 8.44 13.27 27.40
C ALA A 97 7.03 13.13 26.80
N SER A 98 6.49 14.19 26.18
CA SER A 98 5.16 14.19 25.57
C SER A 98 5.16 13.72 24.11
N TRP A 99 6.27 13.91 23.38
CA TRP A 99 6.40 13.47 21.98
C TRP A 99 6.64 11.97 21.89
N GLN A 100 5.52 11.24 21.90
CA GLN A 100 5.45 9.78 21.79
C GLN A 100 5.37 9.33 20.33
N LEU A 101 6.40 9.66 19.54
CA LEU A 101 6.85 8.76 18.48
C LEU A 101 7.54 7.58 19.17
N ALA A 102 6.73 6.71 19.77
CA ALA A 102 7.19 5.62 20.64
C ALA A 102 7.63 4.38 19.85
N ASP A 103 6.95 4.12 18.73
CA ASP A 103 7.13 2.93 17.90
C ASP A 103 7.00 3.28 16.41
N THR A 104 7.30 2.30 15.54
CA THR A 104 7.15 2.31 14.07
C THR A 104 5.68 2.38 13.60
N SER A 105 4.78 2.81 14.48
CA SER A 105 3.33 2.89 14.34
C SER A 105 2.81 4.32 14.44
N SER A 106 3.65 5.29 14.07
CA SER A 106 3.32 6.71 14.07
C SER A 106 3.07 7.21 12.65
N ARG A 107 2.08 8.10 12.48
CA ARG A 107 1.70 8.63 11.17
C ARG A 107 2.78 9.59 10.62
N VAL A 108 3.03 9.51 9.32
CA VAL A 108 4.01 10.35 8.60
C VAL A 108 3.29 11.19 7.56
N ILE A 109 3.51 12.51 7.57
CA ILE A 109 3.10 13.44 6.51
C ILE A 109 4.20 13.48 5.45
N ILE A 110 3.85 13.15 4.21
CA ILE A 110 4.79 13.10 3.09
C ILE A 110 4.55 14.33 2.21
N LEU A 111 5.59 15.15 2.06
CA LEU A 111 5.56 16.39 1.29
C LEU A 111 6.14 16.19 -0.12
N ALA A 112 5.49 16.77 -1.12
CA ALA A 112 5.92 16.67 -2.53
C ALA A 112 7.29 17.34 -2.81
N ALA A 113 7.74 18.25 -1.93
CA ALA A 113 9.01 18.94 -2.03
C ALA A 113 9.47 19.43 -0.63
N ASN A 114 10.73 19.89 -0.55
CA ASN A 114 11.30 20.49 0.67
C ASN A 114 10.36 21.57 1.26
N PRO A 115 10.04 21.51 2.57
CA PRO A 115 9.20 22.52 3.19
C PRO A 115 9.91 23.88 3.27
N ARG A 116 9.11 24.95 3.28
CA ARG A 116 9.56 26.28 3.70
C ARG A 116 9.50 26.32 5.23
N ILE A 117 10.63 26.62 5.85
CA ILE A 117 10.77 26.80 7.30
C ILE A 117 11.20 28.25 7.54
N GLU A 118 10.33 29.03 8.17
CA GLU A 118 10.46 30.48 8.38
C GLU A 118 9.96 30.93 9.77
N PRO A 119 10.53 31.98 10.39
CA PRO A 119 10.02 32.52 11.65
C PRO A 119 8.61 33.09 11.48
N ASP A 120 7.78 33.03 12.52
CA ASP A 120 6.51 33.75 12.51
C ASP A 120 6.75 35.27 12.53
N ALA A 121 6.10 36.00 11.63
CA ALA A 121 6.28 37.44 11.46
C ALA A 121 5.82 38.29 12.66
N LYS A 122 5.18 37.70 13.67
CA LYS A 122 4.64 38.37 14.86
C LYS A 122 5.19 37.83 16.18
N ASP A 123 5.91 36.71 16.16
CA ASP A 123 6.34 35.99 17.36
C ASP A 123 7.64 35.22 17.09
N GLU A 124 8.76 35.74 17.59
CA GLU A 124 10.09 35.13 17.41
C GLU A 124 10.23 33.73 18.05
N ASN A 125 9.33 33.38 18.98
CA ASN A 125 9.28 32.06 19.61
C ASN A 125 8.51 31.04 18.78
N LYS A 126 8.06 31.41 17.56
CA LYS A 126 7.33 30.54 16.65
C LYS A 126 8.03 30.40 15.32
N VAL A 127 8.01 29.20 14.78
CA VAL A 127 8.49 28.88 13.44
C VAL A 127 7.41 28.14 12.67
N LEU A 128 7.09 28.63 11.48
CA LEU A 128 6.15 28.02 10.55
C LEU A 128 6.90 27.08 9.62
N LEU A 129 6.44 25.82 9.56
CA LEU A 129 6.78 24.87 8.50
C LEU A 129 5.59 24.78 7.55
N SER A 130 5.82 25.06 6.26
CA SER A 130 4.80 24.98 5.22
C SER A 130 5.26 24.19 3.99
N GLY A 131 4.34 23.52 3.32
CA GLY A 131 4.62 22.67 2.17
C GLY A 131 3.35 22.27 1.40
N VAL A 132 3.48 21.25 0.55
CA VAL A 132 2.36 20.63 -0.18
C VAL A 132 2.40 19.13 0.08
N THR A 133 1.29 18.54 0.49
CA THR A 133 1.19 17.09 0.73
C THR A 133 1.18 16.29 -0.56
N ASP A 134 1.84 15.14 -0.56
CA ASP A 134 1.76 14.10 -1.60
C ASP A 134 0.96 12.88 -1.11
N GLY A 135 1.08 12.58 0.19
CA GLY A 135 0.37 11.50 0.86
C GLY A 135 0.62 11.50 2.36
N TYR A 136 0.12 10.47 3.02
CA TYR A 136 0.45 10.16 4.40
C TYR A 136 0.60 8.65 4.59
N LEU A 137 1.58 8.27 5.41
CA LEU A 137 1.72 6.90 5.89
C LEU A 137 0.98 6.78 7.22
N GLU A 138 -0.03 5.92 7.29
CA GLU A 138 -0.75 5.63 8.54
C GLU A 138 0.06 4.78 9.52
N ALA A 139 -0.36 4.78 10.77
CA ALA A 139 0.24 3.99 11.87
C ALA A 139 0.42 2.49 11.53
N ASP A 140 -0.53 1.92 10.79
CA ASP A 140 -0.51 0.52 10.37
C ASP A 140 0.43 0.26 9.16
N GLY A 141 1.15 1.28 8.70
CA GLY A 141 2.02 1.23 7.54
C GLY A 141 1.27 1.29 6.20
N SER A 142 -0.05 1.54 6.16
CA SER A 142 -0.74 1.79 4.88
C SER A 142 -0.45 3.20 4.35
N TYR A 143 -0.06 3.30 3.09
CA TYR A 143 0.07 4.60 2.41
C TYR A 143 -1.30 5.04 1.88
N GLN A 144 -1.66 6.30 2.15
CA GLN A 144 -2.86 6.95 1.65
C GLN A 144 -2.47 8.13 0.77
N SER A 145 -2.91 8.10 -0.49
CA SER A 145 -2.74 9.25 -1.40
C SER A 145 -3.77 10.33 -1.08
N THR A 146 -3.35 11.58 -1.16
CA THR A 146 -4.22 12.76 -0.99
C THR A 146 -4.14 13.64 -2.23
N GLU A 147 -5.17 14.45 -2.47
CA GLU A 147 -5.01 15.60 -3.37
C GLU A 147 -3.88 16.51 -2.84
N SER A 148 -3.14 17.14 -3.76
CA SER A 148 -2.01 18.02 -3.42
C SER A 148 -2.48 19.30 -2.74
N LEU A 149 -2.58 19.26 -1.41
CA LEU A 149 -3.10 20.34 -0.57
C LEU A 149 -1.96 21.06 0.17
N GLY A 150 -2.17 22.33 0.48
CA GLY A 150 -1.23 23.10 1.28
C GLY A 150 -1.18 22.60 2.73
N TYR A 151 0.00 22.22 3.20
CA TYR A 151 0.27 21.84 4.58
C TYR A 151 0.93 22.99 5.33
N GLN A 152 0.51 23.24 6.57
CA GLN A 152 1.12 24.23 7.46
C GLN A 152 1.07 23.73 8.91
N VAL A 153 2.18 23.87 9.63
CA VAL A 153 2.26 23.62 11.07
C VAL A 153 3.20 24.62 11.72
N THR A 154 2.81 25.14 12.89
CA THR A 154 3.63 26.04 13.69
C THR A 154 4.23 25.28 14.87
N MET A 155 5.54 25.35 15.02
CA MET A 155 6.25 24.89 16.22
C MET A 155 6.47 26.08 17.15
N THR A 156 6.31 25.87 18.46
CA THR A 156 6.66 26.86 19.49
C THR A 156 7.98 26.48 20.15
N LEU A 157 8.72 27.49 20.58
CA LEU A 157 9.99 27.32 21.26
C LEU A 157 10.00 28.02 22.62
N ALA A 158 10.81 27.48 23.52
CA ALA A 158 11.10 28.03 24.83
C ALA A 158 12.62 28.03 25.08
N GLN A 159 13.06 28.78 26.08
CA GLN A 159 14.44 28.70 26.56
C GLN A 159 14.52 27.70 27.72
N GLU A 160 15.45 26.76 27.61
CA GLU A 160 15.85 25.80 28.64
C GLU A 160 17.36 25.98 28.86
N ASP A 161 17.80 26.25 30.08
CA ASP A 161 19.20 26.60 30.43
C ASP A 161 19.82 27.71 29.55
N GLY A 162 19.00 28.70 29.16
CA GLY A 162 19.40 29.81 28.30
C GLY A 162 19.60 29.44 26.82
N GLN A 163 19.18 28.24 26.41
CA GLN A 163 19.25 27.75 25.03
C GLN A 163 17.85 27.54 24.46
N TRP A 164 17.64 27.89 23.18
CA TRP A 164 16.38 27.64 22.49
C TRP A 164 16.14 26.15 22.26
N ARG A 165 14.93 25.68 22.57
CA ARG A 165 14.46 24.31 22.36
C ARG A 165 13.00 24.32 21.92
N ILE A 166 12.58 23.32 21.15
CA ILE A 166 11.19 23.18 20.70
C ILE A 166 10.32 22.67 21.85
N ASP A 167 9.25 23.39 22.15
CA ASP A 167 8.36 23.11 23.28
C ASP A 167 7.02 22.50 22.85
N THR A 168 6.47 22.93 21.71
CA THR A 168 5.30 22.28 21.08
C THR A 168 5.58 22.02 19.60
N LEU A 169 5.25 20.80 19.17
CA LEU A 169 5.50 20.26 17.83
C LEU A 169 4.33 19.35 17.40
N PRO A 170 4.15 19.10 16.09
CA PRO A 170 3.20 18.10 15.61
C PRO A 170 3.49 16.70 16.17
N ALA A 171 2.42 15.92 16.35
CA ALA A 171 2.52 14.51 16.68
C ALA A 171 3.01 13.66 15.48
N ASP A 172 2.71 14.09 14.25
CA ASP A 172 3.13 13.40 13.03
C ASP A 172 4.59 13.73 12.68
N LEU A 173 5.32 12.75 12.13
CA LEU A 173 6.61 12.99 11.49
C LEU A 173 6.39 13.63 10.11
N ILE A 174 7.27 14.55 9.68
CA ILE A 174 7.13 15.26 8.41
C ILE A 174 8.42 15.09 7.61
N MET A 175 8.31 14.64 6.36
CA MET A 175 9.46 14.43 5.46
C MET A 175 9.05 14.61 3.99
N THR A 176 10.01 14.70 3.07
CA THR A 176 9.69 14.73 1.63
C THR A 176 9.48 13.33 1.06
N VAL A 177 8.89 13.23 -0.13
CA VAL A 177 8.86 11.98 -0.92
C VAL A 177 10.26 11.40 -1.14
N ALA A 178 11.29 12.25 -1.30
CA ALA A 178 12.66 11.78 -1.49
C ALA A 178 13.22 11.12 -0.22
N ASP A 179 13.05 11.78 0.94
CA ASP A 179 13.47 11.26 2.24
C ASP A 179 12.70 9.98 2.60
N PHE A 180 11.39 9.96 2.34
CA PHE A 180 10.52 8.82 2.59
C PHE A 180 10.98 7.56 1.85
N ASN A 181 11.35 7.67 0.58
CA ASN A 181 11.87 6.55 -0.21
C ASN A 181 13.28 6.07 0.20
N VAL A 182 14.00 6.84 1.04
CA VAL A 182 15.26 6.41 1.66
C VAL A 182 14.97 5.74 3.02
N ALA A 183 14.11 6.37 3.83
CA ALA A 183 13.79 5.96 5.20
C ALA A 183 12.83 4.76 5.31
N TYR A 184 12.01 4.50 4.28
CA TYR A 184 11.01 3.44 4.27
C TYR A 184 11.12 2.55 3.03
N THR A 185 10.72 1.29 3.18
CA THR A 185 10.66 0.30 2.10
C THR A 185 9.29 -0.35 2.03
N GLN A 186 8.77 -0.50 0.81
CA GLN A 186 7.44 -1.10 0.59
C GLN A 186 7.54 -2.64 0.62
N ARG A 187 6.71 -3.24 1.48
CA ARG A 187 6.59 -4.67 1.73
C ARG A 187 5.14 -5.14 1.57
N GLU A 188 4.96 -6.44 1.58
CA GLU A 188 3.65 -7.09 1.49
C GLU A 188 3.44 -7.91 2.76
N VAL A 189 2.33 -7.64 3.45
CA VAL A 189 1.85 -8.46 4.58
C VAL A 189 0.64 -9.24 4.06
N TYR A 190 0.64 -10.55 4.26
CA TYR A 190 -0.34 -11.44 3.64
C TYR A 190 -1.46 -11.81 4.62
N PHE A 191 -2.70 -11.55 4.20
CA PHE A 191 -3.93 -11.97 4.87
C PHE A 191 -4.65 -13.05 4.06
N LEU A 192 -5.71 -13.66 4.57
CA LEU A 192 -6.45 -14.68 3.83
C LEU A 192 -7.67 -14.08 3.13
N ASP A 193 -8.04 -14.59 1.96
CA ASP A 193 -9.34 -14.28 1.37
C ASP A 193 -10.49 -14.81 2.26
N HIS A 194 -11.73 -14.43 1.97
CA HIS A 194 -12.90 -14.89 2.74
C HIS A 194 -13.07 -16.41 2.77
N THR A 195 -12.57 -17.15 1.78
CA THR A 195 -12.57 -18.63 1.79
C THR A 195 -11.38 -19.23 2.56
N ALA A 196 -10.26 -18.50 2.71
CA ALA A 196 -8.93 -19.01 3.03
C ALA A 196 -8.48 -20.17 2.12
N SER A 197 -8.73 -19.99 0.82
CA SER A 197 -8.03 -20.76 -0.21
C SER A 197 -6.68 -20.11 -0.53
N VAL A 198 -6.62 -18.77 -0.59
CA VAL A 198 -5.42 -18.03 -1.01
C VAL A 198 -5.06 -16.92 -0.03
N VAL A 199 -3.78 -16.53 -0.01
CA VAL A 199 -3.36 -15.29 0.64
C VAL A 199 -3.48 -14.09 -0.29
N VAL A 200 -3.82 -12.93 0.28
CA VAL A 200 -4.02 -11.65 -0.38
C VAL A 200 -2.97 -10.66 0.14
N PRO A 201 -2.18 -10.00 -0.73
CA PRO A 201 -1.17 -9.03 -0.30
C PRO A 201 -1.79 -7.71 0.15
N ASP A 202 -1.40 -7.24 1.33
CA ASP A 202 -1.61 -5.89 1.84
C ASP A 202 -0.31 -5.11 1.76
N ARG A 203 -0.30 -3.97 1.05
CA ARG A 203 0.93 -3.19 0.84
C ARG A 203 1.20 -2.30 2.04
N ARG A 204 2.29 -2.58 2.75
CA ARG A 204 2.74 -1.85 3.93
C ARG A 204 4.09 -1.20 3.67
N TRP A 205 4.33 0.00 4.18
CA TRP A 205 5.69 0.52 4.32
C TRP A 205 6.19 0.21 5.72
N ILE A 206 7.40 -0.33 5.80
CA ILE A 206 8.15 -0.46 7.03
C ILE A 206 9.38 0.44 6.94
N VAL A 207 9.99 0.73 8.09
CA VAL A 207 11.30 1.37 8.15
C VAL A 207 12.28 0.57 7.28
N ASN A 208 13.09 1.26 6.48
CA ASN A 208 14.09 0.63 5.65
C ASN A 208 15.22 0.09 6.52
N ALA A 209 15.09 -1.15 6.96
CA ALA A 209 16.13 -1.80 7.72
C ALA A 209 17.31 -2.18 6.82
N ASN A 210 18.53 -1.99 7.33
CA ASN A 210 19.73 -2.46 6.64
C ASN A 210 19.56 -3.95 6.30
N GLN A 211 19.76 -4.31 5.03
CA GLN A 211 19.53 -5.67 4.50
C GLN A 211 20.35 -6.77 5.22
N GLN A 212 21.30 -6.36 6.06
CA GLN A 212 22.09 -7.22 6.95
C GLN A 212 21.36 -7.64 8.24
N GLN A 213 20.13 -7.17 8.49
CA GLN A 213 19.31 -7.51 9.67
C GLN A 213 17.94 -8.11 9.30
N PRO A 214 17.89 -9.33 8.72
CA PRO A 214 16.63 -9.97 8.31
C PRO A 214 15.69 -10.27 9.49
N GLU A 215 16.22 -10.49 10.70
CA GLU A 215 15.43 -10.66 11.92
C GLU A 215 14.58 -9.42 12.25
N LEU A 216 15.17 -8.22 12.16
CA LEU A 216 14.48 -6.96 12.43
C LEU A 216 13.38 -6.69 11.39
N VAL A 217 13.66 -7.00 10.13
CA VAL A 217 12.64 -6.94 9.06
C VAL A 217 11.49 -7.88 9.37
N ALA A 218 11.77 -9.09 9.85
CA ALA A 218 10.75 -10.05 10.22
C ALA A 218 9.92 -9.60 11.44
N ASP A 219 10.55 -9.07 12.50
CA ASP A 219 9.86 -8.50 13.66
C ASP A 219 8.88 -7.38 13.23
N LEU A 220 9.34 -6.45 12.38
CA LEU A 220 8.50 -5.35 11.85
C LEU A 220 7.31 -5.86 11.02
N LEU A 221 7.50 -6.89 10.19
CA LEU A 221 6.44 -7.44 9.36
C LEU A 221 5.42 -8.27 10.15
N VAL A 222 5.87 -8.99 11.18
CA VAL A 222 4.98 -9.72 12.08
C VAL A 222 4.20 -8.76 12.97
N ASP A 223 4.79 -7.66 13.43
CA ASP A 223 4.07 -6.58 14.10
C ASP A 223 2.92 -6.02 13.22
N LYS A 224 3.21 -5.65 11.96
CA LYS A 224 2.15 -5.20 11.03
C LYS A 224 1.10 -6.29 10.73
N MET A 225 1.45 -7.57 10.81
CA MET A 225 0.49 -8.68 10.69
C MET A 225 -0.43 -8.82 11.91
N LEU A 226 0.12 -8.64 13.11
CA LEU A 226 -0.62 -8.66 14.38
C LEU A 226 -1.57 -7.46 14.51
N GLN A 227 -1.18 -6.28 14.00
CA GLN A 227 -2.05 -5.11 13.85
C GLN A 227 -3.23 -5.36 12.89
N GLY A 228 -3.10 -6.33 11.98
CA GLY A 228 -4.15 -6.79 11.08
C GLY A 228 -4.19 -6.07 9.73
N PRO A 229 -5.21 -6.35 8.91
CA PRO A 229 -5.32 -5.81 7.56
C PRO A 229 -5.65 -4.31 7.55
N SER A 230 -5.15 -3.62 6.53
CA SER A 230 -5.36 -2.18 6.32
C SER A 230 -6.84 -1.82 6.27
N ALA A 231 -7.19 -0.60 6.66
CA ALA A 231 -8.58 -0.16 6.71
C ALA A 231 -9.34 -0.35 5.38
N PHE A 232 -8.63 -0.23 4.24
CA PHE A 232 -9.16 -0.49 2.90
C PHE A 232 -9.34 -1.99 2.61
N LEU A 233 -8.39 -2.85 2.99
CA LEU A 233 -8.42 -4.28 2.67
C LEU A 233 -9.29 -5.09 3.63
N LYS A 234 -9.42 -4.65 4.89
CA LYS A 234 -10.15 -5.32 5.99
C LYS A 234 -11.53 -5.89 5.66
N PRO A 235 -12.38 -5.28 4.80
CA PRO A 235 -13.66 -5.89 4.41
C PRO A 235 -13.55 -7.11 3.47
N ALA A 236 -12.40 -7.30 2.82
CA ALA A 236 -12.19 -8.34 1.79
C ALA A 236 -11.37 -9.55 2.28
N VAL A 237 -10.78 -9.47 3.48
CA VAL A 237 -9.84 -10.47 4.01
C VAL A 237 -10.14 -10.83 5.46
N ARG A 238 -9.56 -11.96 5.91
CA ARG A 238 -9.56 -12.43 7.29
C ARG A 238 -8.12 -12.70 7.76
N SER A 239 -7.92 -12.75 9.07
CA SER A 239 -6.59 -12.98 9.67
C SER A 239 -6.67 -13.99 10.81
N GLU A 240 -5.85 -15.03 10.75
CA GLU A 240 -5.69 -16.02 11.84
C GLU A 240 -4.77 -15.48 12.97
N PHE A 241 -4.25 -14.25 12.84
CA PHE A 241 -3.39 -13.57 13.82
C PHE A 241 -4.16 -12.77 14.88
N SER A 242 -5.48 -12.65 14.75
CA SER A 242 -6.33 -11.94 15.71
C SER A 242 -6.29 -12.62 17.09
N GLY A 243 -5.82 -11.90 18.11
CA GLY A 243 -5.68 -12.45 19.47
C GLY A 243 -4.42 -13.30 19.69
N LEU A 244 -3.44 -13.18 18.79
CA LEU A 244 -2.08 -13.68 19.01
C LEU A 244 -1.15 -12.52 19.37
N ARG A 245 0.03 -12.87 19.88
CA ARG A 245 1.19 -11.99 19.99
C ARG A 245 2.48 -12.78 19.81
N VAL A 246 3.56 -12.08 19.48
CA VAL A 246 4.91 -12.64 19.60
C VAL A 246 5.25 -12.84 21.09
N SER A 247 5.97 -13.91 21.41
CA SER A 247 6.41 -14.25 22.77
C SER A 247 7.91 -14.08 23.00
N LYS A 248 8.72 -14.08 21.94
CA LYS A 248 10.17 -13.81 21.93
C LYS A 248 10.55 -13.16 20.61
N ASN A 249 11.55 -12.28 20.59
CA ASN A 249 12.09 -11.68 19.37
C ASN A 249 12.41 -12.75 18.31
N ILE A 250 12.09 -12.48 17.05
CA ILE A 250 12.32 -13.41 15.94
C ILE A 250 13.84 -13.53 15.69
N LYS A 251 14.33 -14.76 15.51
CA LYS A 251 15.76 -15.04 15.28
C LYS A 251 15.99 -16.21 14.33
N ALA A 252 17.02 -16.12 13.49
CA ALA A 252 17.52 -17.30 12.80
C ALA A 252 18.33 -18.20 13.75
N ASN A 253 18.24 -19.52 13.55
CA ASN A 253 19.17 -20.47 14.17
C ASN A 253 20.42 -20.71 13.30
N ASP A 254 21.38 -21.50 13.80
CA ASP A 254 22.62 -21.87 13.11
C ASP A 254 22.42 -22.56 11.74
N GLN A 255 21.20 -23.02 11.44
CA GLN A 255 20.80 -23.66 10.18
C GLN A 255 20.03 -22.71 9.24
N SER A 256 20.02 -21.41 9.54
CA SER A 256 19.27 -20.38 8.81
C SER A 256 17.76 -20.65 8.74
N VAL A 257 17.20 -21.25 9.81
CA VAL A 257 15.75 -21.37 10.01
C VAL A 257 15.30 -20.24 10.92
N LEU A 258 14.41 -19.38 10.41
CA LEU A 258 13.84 -18.26 11.15
C LEU A 258 12.79 -18.77 12.15
N GLN A 259 12.98 -18.48 13.44
CA GLN A 259 12.11 -18.93 14.53
C GLN A 259 11.11 -17.83 14.89
N VAL A 260 9.81 -18.14 14.76
CA VAL A 260 8.71 -17.24 15.14
C VAL A 260 7.89 -17.91 16.23
N ASP A 261 8.03 -17.43 17.46
CA ASP A 261 7.36 -17.97 18.65
C ASP A 261 6.09 -17.17 18.99
N LEU A 262 4.94 -17.68 18.55
CA LEU A 262 3.63 -17.07 18.81
C LEU A 262 3.05 -17.55 20.14
N GLN A 263 2.19 -16.73 20.73
CA GLN A 263 1.41 -17.05 21.92
C GLN A 263 -0.02 -16.52 21.76
N VAL A 264 -0.99 -17.26 22.30
CA VAL A 264 -2.36 -16.77 22.44
C VAL A 264 -2.38 -15.64 23.47
N ASP A 265 -2.87 -14.47 23.08
CA ASP A 265 -3.02 -13.34 23.99
C ASP A 265 -4.35 -13.40 24.75
N THR A 266 -4.30 -14.01 25.93
CA THR A 266 -5.48 -14.16 26.82
C THR A 266 -6.01 -12.83 27.38
N ALA A 267 -5.31 -11.71 27.17
CA ALA A 267 -5.81 -10.39 27.55
C ALA A 267 -6.80 -9.80 26.53
N THR A 268 -6.69 -10.18 25.25
CA THR A 268 -7.49 -9.61 24.15
C THR A 268 -8.63 -10.51 23.66
N ILE A 269 -8.68 -11.78 24.08
CA ILE A 269 -9.73 -12.73 23.64
C ILE A 269 -10.46 -13.40 24.81
N SER A 270 -11.78 -13.58 24.64
CA SER A 270 -12.64 -14.26 25.63
C SER A 270 -12.67 -15.80 25.49
N ALA A 271 -12.13 -16.33 24.40
CA ALA A 271 -12.06 -17.77 24.13
C ALA A 271 -10.80 -18.10 23.33
N ARG A 272 -10.10 -19.19 23.66
CA ARG A 272 -8.89 -19.64 22.95
C ARG A 272 -9.26 -20.11 21.53
N PRO A 273 -8.53 -19.71 20.47
CA PRO A 273 -8.86 -20.13 19.11
C PRO A 273 -8.63 -21.63 18.92
N GLN A 274 -9.45 -22.27 18.10
CA GLN A 274 -9.28 -23.69 17.77
C GLN A 274 -8.36 -23.85 16.55
N PHE A 275 -7.10 -24.18 16.81
CA PHE A 275 -6.12 -24.46 15.77
C PHE A 275 -6.31 -25.85 15.17
N THR A 276 -7.27 -25.97 14.24
CA THR A 276 -7.42 -27.15 13.38
C THR A 276 -6.24 -27.30 12.41
N ALA A 277 -6.09 -28.45 11.76
CA ALA A 277 -5.04 -28.64 10.73
C ALA A 277 -5.15 -27.61 9.59
N ALA A 278 -6.37 -27.26 9.17
CA ALA A 278 -6.60 -26.23 8.15
C ALA A 278 -6.20 -24.83 8.66
N THR A 279 -6.65 -24.47 9.87
CA THR A 279 -6.33 -23.17 10.53
C THR A 279 -4.82 -22.99 10.70
N ARG A 280 -4.09 -24.03 11.13
CA ARG A 280 -2.63 -24.02 11.27
C ARG A 280 -1.94 -23.74 9.94
N ARG A 281 -2.34 -24.44 8.86
CA ARG A 281 -1.78 -24.21 7.52
C ARG A 281 -2.10 -22.82 6.99
N ALA A 282 -3.29 -22.29 7.26
CA ALA A 282 -3.69 -20.94 6.85
C ALA A 282 -2.90 -19.84 7.61
N LEU A 283 -2.70 -20.00 8.92
CA LEU A 283 -1.82 -19.16 9.74
C LEU A 283 -0.38 -19.21 9.23
N ALA A 284 0.14 -20.40 8.95
CA ALA A 284 1.48 -20.58 8.39
C ALA A 284 1.61 -19.92 7.01
N ALA A 285 0.59 -20.01 6.15
CA ALA A 285 0.58 -19.35 4.84
C ALA A 285 0.74 -17.83 4.95
N GLN A 286 -0.06 -17.16 5.78
CA GLN A 286 0.05 -15.71 6.00
C GLN A 286 1.48 -15.30 6.38
N LEU A 287 2.07 -15.98 7.39
CA LEU A 287 3.41 -15.69 7.89
C LEU A 287 4.49 -15.96 6.85
N VAL A 288 4.46 -17.14 6.22
CA VAL A 288 5.51 -17.60 5.31
C VAL A 288 5.54 -16.79 4.03
N TYR A 289 4.39 -16.40 3.45
CA TYR A 289 4.37 -15.51 2.27
C TYR A 289 4.82 -14.08 2.60
N THR A 290 4.60 -13.60 3.83
CA THR A 290 5.06 -12.27 4.27
C THR A 290 6.58 -12.22 4.43
N LEU A 291 7.17 -13.27 4.99
CA LEU A 291 8.60 -13.36 5.27
C LEU A 291 9.41 -14.03 4.14
N SER A 292 8.76 -14.48 3.05
CA SER A 292 9.41 -15.27 1.99
C SER A 292 10.53 -14.55 1.22
N ARG A 293 10.63 -13.22 1.36
CA ARG A 293 11.72 -12.42 0.76
C ARG A 293 12.99 -12.41 1.62
N ASP A 294 12.86 -12.66 2.93
CA ASP A 294 13.95 -12.57 3.92
C ASP A 294 14.35 -13.94 4.47
N ALA A 295 13.41 -14.89 4.54
CA ALA A 295 13.65 -16.25 5.01
C ALA A 295 12.95 -17.31 4.15
N VAL A 296 13.69 -18.35 3.76
CA VAL A 296 13.17 -19.51 3.02
C VAL A 296 12.56 -20.55 3.96
N ASN A 297 13.20 -20.77 5.11
CA ASN A 297 12.84 -21.78 6.10
C ASN A 297 12.35 -21.09 7.38
N ILE A 298 11.11 -21.36 7.77
CA ILE A 298 10.49 -20.71 8.93
C ILE A 298 9.95 -21.80 9.88
N ALA A 299 10.42 -21.80 11.12
CA ALA A 299 9.88 -22.61 12.20
C ALA A 299 8.87 -21.76 13.00
N ILE A 300 7.67 -22.29 13.19
CA ILE A 300 6.57 -21.59 13.87
C ILE A 300 6.18 -22.39 15.10
N THR A 301 6.22 -21.75 16.28
CA THR A 301 5.65 -22.32 17.50
C THR A 301 4.41 -21.53 17.93
N LEU A 302 3.52 -22.19 18.67
CA LEU A 302 2.38 -21.59 19.34
C LEU A 302 2.33 -22.06 20.79
N ASP A 303 2.39 -21.13 21.73
CA ASP A 303 2.47 -21.39 23.17
C ASP A 303 3.62 -22.35 23.55
N GLY A 304 4.72 -22.31 22.79
CA GLY A 304 5.94 -23.12 22.99
C GLY A 304 5.97 -24.46 22.24
N GLU A 305 4.87 -24.90 21.64
CA GLU A 305 4.78 -26.14 20.88
C GLU A 305 4.87 -25.90 19.37
N PRO A 306 5.45 -26.80 18.55
CA PRO A 306 5.45 -26.67 17.09
C PRO A 306 4.03 -26.57 16.52
N LEU A 307 3.80 -25.62 15.61
CA LEU A 307 2.47 -25.35 15.03
C LEU A 307 1.85 -26.62 14.40
N ASP A 308 2.66 -27.42 13.70
CA ASP A 308 2.35 -28.81 13.36
C ASP A 308 3.59 -29.69 13.64
N PRO A 309 3.53 -30.65 14.59
CA PRO A 309 4.62 -31.58 14.85
C PRO A 309 5.05 -32.44 13.64
N LYS A 310 4.19 -32.59 12.63
CA LYS A 310 4.51 -33.27 11.37
C LYS A 310 5.20 -32.36 10.35
N GLN A 311 5.13 -31.05 10.55
CA GLN A 311 5.73 -30.03 9.69
C GLN A 311 6.45 -28.97 10.55
N PRO A 312 7.65 -29.30 11.09
CA PRO A 312 8.39 -28.40 11.98
C PRO A 312 8.98 -27.17 11.27
N VAL A 313 9.16 -27.23 9.95
CA VAL A 313 9.64 -26.14 9.10
C VAL A 313 8.66 -25.92 7.96
N TRP A 314 8.36 -24.65 7.71
CA TRP A 314 7.45 -24.18 6.68
C TRP A 314 8.22 -23.41 5.61
N THR A 315 7.79 -23.57 4.37
CA THR A 315 8.34 -22.90 3.18
C THR A 315 7.19 -22.54 2.23
N ALA A 316 7.37 -21.55 1.37
CA ALA A 316 6.33 -21.17 0.39
C ALA A 316 5.92 -22.35 -0.51
N SER A 317 6.85 -23.25 -0.87
CA SER A 317 6.54 -24.45 -1.67
C SER A 317 5.61 -25.43 -0.94
N SER A 318 5.81 -25.63 0.37
CA SER A 318 4.94 -26.47 1.20
C SER A 318 3.54 -25.90 1.45
N LEU A 319 3.34 -24.63 1.10
CA LEU A 319 2.10 -23.85 1.24
C LEU A 319 1.60 -23.32 -0.12
N SER A 320 2.04 -23.94 -1.22
CA SER A 320 1.74 -23.55 -2.60
C SER A 320 0.25 -23.44 -2.93
N SER A 321 -0.61 -24.21 -2.25
CA SER A 321 -2.07 -24.10 -2.37
C SER A 321 -2.65 -22.76 -1.91
N PHE A 322 -1.88 -21.91 -1.25
CA PHE A 322 -2.27 -20.57 -0.81
C PHE A 322 -1.68 -19.45 -1.68
N ASN A 323 -0.98 -19.78 -2.76
CA ASN A 323 -0.18 -18.84 -3.55
C ASN A 323 -0.97 -17.56 -3.95
N PRO A 324 -0.47 -16.35 -3.64
CA PRO A 324 -1.16 -15.09 -3.98
C PRO A 324 -1.22 -14.82 -5.48
N SER A 325 -0.38 -15.49 -6.28
CA SER A 325 -0.44 -15.46 -7.75
C SER A 325 -1.29 -16.61 -8.33
N ALA A 326 -1.87 -17.48 -7.51
CA ALA A 326 -2.87 -18.42 -7.99
C ALA A 326 -4.09 -17.62 -8.43
N VAL A 327 -4.46 -17.76 -9.69
CA VAL A 327 -5.77 -17.29 -10.15
C VAL A 327 -6.79 -18.17 -9.42
N PRO A 328 -7.71 -17.62 -8.61
CA PRO A 328 -8.60 -18.47 -7.87
C PRO A 328 -9.41 -19.34 -8.83
N GLY A 329 -9.49 -20.66 -8.57
CA GLY A 329 -10.04 -21.63 -9.51
C GLY A 329 -9.04 -22.27 -10.50
N THR A 330 -7.74 -21.95 -10.46
CA THR A 330 -6.72 -22.73 -11.21
C THR A 330 -6.17 -23.93 -10.44
N ASP A 331 -6.35 -23.99 -9.12
CA ASP A 331 -6.06 -25.17 -8.31
C ASP A 331 -7.17 -26.23 -8.45
N ALA A 332 -7.08 -27.02 -9.52
CA ALA A 332 -7.76 -28.31 -9.76
C ALA A 332 -9.31 -28.38 -9.65
N ALA A 333 -10.00 -27.30 -9.27
CA ALA A 333 -11.42 -27.14 -9.51
C ALA A 333 -11.59 -26.86 -11.01
N PRO A 334 -12.25 -27.75 -11.79
CA PRO A 334 -12.52 -27.44 -13.18
C PRO A 334 -13.53 -26.30 -13.23
N VAL A 335 -13.03 -25.07 -13.41
CA VAL A 335 -13.85 -23.96 -13.91
C VAL A 335 -14.22 -24.33 -15.34
N GLN A 336 -15.29 -25.13 -15.48
CA GLN A 336 -15.89 -25.41 -16.77
C GLN A 336 -16.21 -24.07 -17.40
N GLY A 337 -15.55 -23.77 -18.52
CA GLY A 337 -15.86 -22.58 -19.28
C GLY A 337 -17.33 -22.58 -19.64
N TYR A 338 -17.92 -21.40 -19.69
CA TYR A 338 -19.33 -21.20 -19.96
C TYR A 338 -19.51 -20.06 -20.97
N TYR A 339 -20.64 -20.05 -21.63
CA TYR A 339 -21.07 -18.97 -22.51
C TYR A 339 -22.57 -18.70 -22.32
N VAL A 340 -23.00 -17.50 -22.71
CA VAL A 340 -24.42 -17.14 -22.73
C VAL A 340 -24.96 -17.46 -24.13
N ALA A 341 -26.03 -18.25 -24.21
CA ALA A 341 -26.76 -18.54 -25.43
C ALA A 341 -28.25 -18.72 -25.13
N GLU A 342 -29.11 -18.27 -26.06
CA GLU A 342 -30.57 -18.39 -25.96
C GLU A 342 -31.15 -17.86 -24.62
N GLY A 343 -30.51 -16.84 -24.04
CA GLY A 343 -30.90 -16.24 -22.76
C GLY A 343 -30.52 -17.07 -21.52
N GLY A 344 -29.80 -18.18 -21.68
CA GLY A 344 -29.29 -19.03 -20.60
C GLY A 344 -27.77 -19.14 -20.63
N ILE A 345 -27.20 -19.77 -19.60
CA ILE A 345 -25.78 -20.13 -19.52
C ILE A 345 -25.61 -21.61 -19.86
N ALA A 346 -24.72 -21.91 -20.79
CA ALA A 346 -24.28 -23.27 -21.11
C ALA A 346 -22.78 -23.43 -20.81
N SER A 347 -22.35 -24.64 -20.46
CA SER A 347 -20.94 -25.03 -20.42
C SER A 347 -20.37 -25.21 -21.83
N LEU A 348 -19.03 -25.23 -21.98
CA LEU A 348 -18.35 -25.36 -23.29
C LEU A 348 -18.67 -26.66 -24.07
N ASP A 349 -19.25 -27.66 -23.43
CA ASP A 349 -19.78 -28.88 -24.06
C ASP A 349 -21.23 -28.73 -24.57
N GLY A 350 -21.79 -27.52 -24.49
CA GLY A 350 -23.12 -27.16 -24.95
C GLY A 350 -24.26 -27.53 -23.99
N GLN A 351 -23.97 -28.05 -22.80
CA GLN A 351 -25.00 -28.39 -21.83
C GLN A 351 -25.48 -27.15 -21.05
N PRO A 352 -26.79 -26.93 -20.88
CA PRO A 352 -27.30 -25.84 -20.06
C PRO A 352 -26.92 -26.06 -18.59
N VAL A 353 -26.42 -25.02 -17.92
CA VAL A 353 -26.08 -25.06 -16.49
C VAL A 353 -27.37 -25.26 -15.67
N TRP A 354 -27.28 -26.07 -14.61
CA TRP A 354 -28.46 -26.45 -13.83
C TRP A 354 -29.21 -25.25 -13.23
N GLY A 355 -30.55 -25.36 -13.16
CA GLY A 355 -31.43 -24.33 -12.60
C GLY A 355 -31.78 -23.19 -13.56
N ASN A 356 -32.36 -22.11 -13.02
CA ASN A 356 -32.87 -20.97 -13.81
C ASN A 356 -31.79 -20.25 -14.64
N ALA A 357 -30.52 -20.43 -14.30
CA ALA A 357 -29.39 -19.82 -15.01
C ALA A 357 -29.20 -20.39 -16.43
N GLY A 358 -29.37 -21.70 -16.63
CA GLY A 358 -29.25 -22.34 -17.95
C GLY A 358 -30.57 -22.52 -18.69
N SER A 359 -31.73 -22.28 -18.05
CA SER A 359 -33.05 -22.56 -18.64
C SER A 359 -33.54 -21.54 -19.68
N GLY A 360 -32.78 -20.49 -19.98
CA GLY A 360 -33.22 -19.38 -20.85
C GLY A 360 -34.22 -18.41 -20.20
N TYR A 361 -34.88 -18.80 -19.10
CA TYR A 361 -35.99 -18.06 -18.47
C TYR A 361 -35.62 -16.63 -18.02
N LEU A 362 -34.35 -16.39 -17.66
CA LEU A 362 -33.87 -15.07 -17.22
C LEU A 362 -33.47 -14.14 -18.37
N ASN A 363 -33.48 -14.63 -19.62
CA ASN A 363 -33.10 -13.90 -20.82
C ASN A 363 -31.76 -13.14 -20.64
N LEU A 364 -30.75 -13.88 -20.20
CA LEU A 364 -29.42 -13.36 -19.88
C LEU A 364 -28.72 -12.82 -21.14
N THR A 365 -28.16 -11.62 -21.02
CA THR A 365 -27.34 -10.97 -22.05
C THR A 365 -25.85 -11.01 -21.71
N GLN A 366 -25.51 -11.07 -20.43
CA GLN A 366 -24.14 -11.14 -19.95
C GLN A 366 -24.07 -11.93 -18.64
N ALA A 367 -23.00 -12.71 -18.46
CA ALA A 367 -22.72 -13.48 -17.27
C ALA A 367 -21.23 -13.48 -16.96
N ALA A 368 -20.87 -13.47 -15.68
CA ALA A 368 -19.53 -13.67 -15.17
C ALA A 368 -19.60 -14.55 -13.91
N MET A 369 -18.78 -15.59 -13.85
CA MET A 369 -18.68 -16.50 -12.71
C MET A 369 -17.35 -16.28 -11.99
N SER A 370 -17.42 -16.12 -10.68
CA SER A 370 -16.27 -16.08 -9.78
C SER A 370 -15.57 -17.44 -9.78
N ALA A 371 -14.31 -17.46 -10.18
CA ALA A 371 -13.53 -18.69 -10.24
C ALA A 371 -13.06 -19.17 -8.85
N SER A 372 -13.06 -18.31 -7.81
CA SER A 372 -12.85 -18.72 -6.40
C SER A 372 -14.07 -19.39 -5.78
N THR A 373 -15.26 -18.82 -5.99
CA THR A 373 -16.46 -19.14 -5.19
C THR A 373 -17.56 -19.84 -6.00
N GLY A 374 -17.41 -19.98 -7.32
CA GLY A 374 -18.47 -20.43 -8.22
C GLY A 374 -19.68 -19.49 -8.29
N ALA A 375 -19.62 -18.32 -7.68
CA ALA A 375 -20.71 -17.36 -7.64
C ALA A 375 -20.92 -16.72 -9.02
N LEU A 376 -22.13 -16.83 -9.54
CA LEU A 376 -22.58 -16.20 -10.77
C LEU A 376 -23.06 -14.77 -10.50
N ALA A 377 -22.57 -13.82 -11.28
CA ALA A 377 -23.16 -12.51 -11.49
C ALA A 377 -23.66 -12.43 -12.95
N ALA A 378 -24.93 -12.09 -13.16
CA ALA A 378 -25.52 -12.07 -14.50
C ALA A 378 -26.48 -10.89 -14.70
N VAL A 379 -26.63 -10.46 -15.95
CA VAL A 379 -27.58 -9.44 -16.39
C VAL A 379 -28.57 -10.09 -17.36
N GLY A 380 -29.87 -9.94 -17.10
CA GLY A 380 -30.95 -10.40 -17.97
C GLY A 380 -31.90 -9.28 -18.38
N ALA A 381 -32.45 -9.37 -19.58
CA ALA A 381 -33.35 -8.37 -20.15
C ALA A 381 -34.82 -8.81 -20.06
N THR A 382 -35.69 -7.98 -19.48
CA THR A 382 -37.15 -8.21 -19.44
C THR A 382 -37.85 -7.04 -20.13
N GLY A 383 -38.06 -7.15 -21.45
CA GLY A 383 -38.44 -5.98 -22.27
C GLY A 383 -37.29 -4.97 -22.31
N ASP A 384 -37.59 -3.70 -22.06
CA ASP A 384 -36.59 -2.62 -22.00
C ASP A 384 -35.85 -2.52 -20.66
N GLU A 385 -36.20 -3.34 -19.65
CA GLU A 385 -35.54 -3.38 -18.35
C GLU A 385 -34.39 -4.38 -18.29
N TYR A 386 -33.24 -3.96 -17.77
CA TYR A 386 -32.16 -4.86 -17.36
C TYR A 386 -32.22 -5.18 -15.87
N ARG A 387 -32.02 -6.45 -15.53
CA ARG A 387 -32.02 -6.95 -14.15
C ARG A 387 -30.71 -7.65 -13.84
N PHE A 388 -30.17 -7.37 -12.66
CA PHE A 388 -28.93 -7.94 -12.17
C PHE A 388 -29.21 -9.07 -11.17
N TYR A 389 -28.48 -10.16 -11.29
CA TYR A 389 -28.63 -11.37 -10.50
C TYR A 389 -27.28 -11.76 -9.91
N ILE A 390 -27.23 -12.09 -8.62
CA ILE A 390 -26.08 -12.73 -7.98
C ILE A 390 -26.55 -13.99 -7.24
N GLY A 391 -25.81 -15.10 -7.37
CA GLY A 391 -26.03 -16.31 -6.59
C GLY A 391 -25.16 -17.48 -7.02
N ALA A 392 -25.29 -18.63 -6.36
CA ALA A 392 -24.66 -19.86 -6.85
C ALA A 392 -25.55 -20.46 -7.97
N PRO A 393 -25.01 -20.75 -9.17
CA PRO A 393 -25.83 -21.33 -10.25
C PRO A 393 -26.41 -22.70 -9.84
N TRP A 394 -25.64 -23.47 -9.07
CA TRP A 394 -25.94 -24.83 -8.64
C TRP A 394 -26.94 -24.94 -7.47
N SER A 395 -27.42 -23.83 -6.88
CA SER A 395 -28.31 -23.86 -5.71
C SER A 395 -29.80 -23.77 -6.06
N GLY A 396 -30.15 -23.67 -7.35
CA GLY A 396 -31.55 -23.50 -7.83
C GLY A 396 -32.21 -22.19 -7.36
N SER A 397 -31.44 -21.30 -6.72
CA SER A 397 -31.92 -20.14 -5.97
C SER A 397 -31.06 -18.92 -6.30
N LEU A 398 -31.30 -18.35 -7.48
CA LEU A 398 -30.84 -17.00 -7.79
C LEU A 398 -31.70 -16.00 -7.03
N TRP A 399 -31.13 -15.39 -6.00
CA TRP A 399 -31.85 -14.44 -5.15
C TRP A 399 -32.06 -13.13 -5.91
N ARG A 400 -33.29 -12.64 -5.87
CA ARG A 400 -33.65 -11.35 -6.46
C ARG A 400 -33.09 -10.23 -5.59
N SER A 401 -32.13 -9.45 -6.09
CA SER A 401 -31.79 -8.17 -5.46
C SER A 401 -32.85 -7.14 -5.85
N ASP A 402 -33.91 -7.01 -5.04
CA ASP A 402 -34.96 -5.98 -5.22
C ASP A 402 -34.45 -4.53 -5.00
N THR A 403 -33.14 -4.35 -4.80
CA THR A 403 -32.43 -3.09 -5.06
C THR A 403 -31.06 -3.37 -5.67
N PRO A 404 -30.80 -2.96 -6.93
CA PRO A 404 -29.43 -2.67 -7.33
C PRO A 404 -29.01 -1.41 -6.56
N ARG A 405 -28.20 -1.58 -5.51
CA ARG A 405 -27.33 -0.47 -5.09
C ARG A 405 -26.29 -0.27 -6.18
N LEU A 406 -26.70 0.50 -7.21
CA LEU A 406 -25.77 1.23 -8.04
C LEU A 406 -24.94 2.10 -7.09
N LEU A 407 -23.72 1.66 -6.77
CA LEU A 407 -22.69 2.60 -6.38
C LEU A 407 -22.58 3.57 -7.56
N PRO A 408 -22.82 4.88 -7.37
CA PRO A 408 -22.74 5.82 -8.46
C PRO A 408 -21.31 5.78 -9.01
N LEU A 409 -21.17 5.40 -10.27
CA LEU A 409 -19.92 5.62 -10.99
C LEU A 409 -19.59 7.12 -10.88
N PRO A 410 -18.35 7.50 -10.54
CA PRO A 410 -17.98 8.91 -10.60
C PRO A 410 -18.25 9.41 -12.02
N PRO A 411 -18.94 10.55 -12.20
CA PRO A 411 -19.18 11.07 -13.52
C PRO A 411 -17.84 11.33 -14.22
N PRO A 412 -17.71 11.11 -15.54
CA PRO A 412 -16.53 11.52 -16.27
C PRO A 412 -16.32 13.02 -16.02
N ALA A 413 -15.09 13.42 -15.71
CA ALA A 413 -14.76 14.76 -15.27
C ALA A 413 -15.06 15.80 -16.37
N SER A 414 -16.27 16.34 -16.38
CA SER A 414 -16.67 17.41 -17.28
C SER A 414 -16.14 18.75 -16.76
N THR A 415 -15.12 19.25 -17.43
CA THR A 415 -14.60 20.60 -17.22
C THR A 415 -15.67 21.63 -17.61
N ALA A 416 -16.31 22.22 -16.60
CA ALA A 416 -17.20 23.38 -16.76
C ALA A 416 -16.93 24.44 -15.67
N PRO A 417 -17.01 25.75 -15.98
CA PRO A 417 -16.41 26.77 -15.11
C PRO A 417 -17.29 27.14 -13.92
N VAL A 418 -16.69 27.22 -12.73
CA VAL A 418 -17.38 27.65 -11.50
C VAL A 418 -17.59 29.17 -11.48
N THR A 419 -18.75 29.65 -11.93
CA THR A 419 -19.20 31.02 -11.60
C THR A 419 -19.86 31.05 -10.22
N ARG A 420 -19.21 31.72 -9.25
CA ARG A 420 -19.76 31.96 -7.91
C ARG A 420 -21.10 32.70 -7.94
N ARG A 421 -22.11 32.14 -7.26
CA ARG A 421 -23.03 32.91 -6.41
C ARG A 421 -23.69 32.00 -5.37
N GLY A 422 -23.44 32.27 -4.10
CA GLY A 422 -23.98 31.46 -3.00
C GLY A 422 -25.43 31.81 -2.68
N PHE A 423 -26.14 30.87 -2.07
CA PHE A 423 -27.37 31.14 -1.33
C PHE A 423 -27.45 30.28 -0.08
N SER A 424 -27.89 30.88 1.02
CA SER A 424 -28.12 30.20 2.30
C SER A 424 -29.58 29.81 2.42
N SER A 425 -29.87 28.60 2.90
CA SER A 425 -31.17 28.27 3.48
C SER A 425 -31.08 27.11 4.48
N THR A 426 -31.25 27.44 5.76
CA THR A 426 -31.55 26.49 6.83
C THR A 426 -32.85 25.74 6.54
N VAL A 427 -32.84 24.40 6.64
CA VAL A 427 -34.08 23.59 6.70
C VAL A 427 -34.00 22.67 7.92
N ARG A 428 -35.01 22.75 8.79
CA ARG A 428 -35.19 21.83 9.93
C ARG A 428 -35.90 20.55 9.44
N PRO A 429 -35.49 19.35 9.90
CA PRO A 429 -36.24 18.13 9.62
C PRO A 429 -37.49 18.05 10.50
N ASN A 430 -38.58 17.56 9.92
CA ASN A 430 -39.81 17.28 10.65
C ASN A 430 -40.55 16.15 9.91
N LEU A 431 -40.62 14.94 10.50
CA LEU A 431 -41.77 14.01 10.48
C LEU A 431 -41.42 12.60 10.99
N ARG A 432 -41.83 12.35 12.24
CA ARG A 432 -42.52 11.14 12.75
C ARG A 432 -42.05 9.74 12.28
N CYS A 433 -41.38 9.03 13.20
CA CYS A 433 -41.63 7.59 13.40
C CYS A 433 -42.78 7.39 14.40
N SER A 434 -43.52 6.29 14.28
CA SER A 434 -44.67 5.94 15.11
C SER A 434 -44.43 4.69 15.96
N GLY A 435 -44.71 4.77 17.26
CA GLY A 435 -45.01 3.61 18.11
C GLY A 435 -43.86 2.99 18.90
N CYS A 436 -43.65 3.42 20.14
CA CYS A 436 -43.90 2.57 21.32
C CYS A 436 -43.96 3.44 22.60
N SER A 437 -44.63 2.97 23.64
CA SER A 437 -44.93 3.75 24.86
C SER A 437 -44.00 3.45 26.03
N LEU A 438 -43.60 4.47 26.81
CA LEU A 438 -43.36 4.35 28.27
C LEU A 438 -43.33 5.72 28.98
N ARG A 439 -43.51 5.69 30.31
CA ARG A 439 -43.80 6.79 31.26
C ARG A 439 -42.87 6.65 32.48
N VAL A 440 -42.51 7.65 33.30
CA VAL A 440 -42.74 9.12 33.46
C VAL A 440 -41.47 9.68 34.21
N PRO A 441 -41.37 10.91 34.80
CA PRO A 441 -41.99 12.23 34.59
C PRO A 441 -40.98 13.43 34.53
N PHE A 442 -41.51 14.63 34.23
CA PHE A 442 -41.11 15.99 34.68
C PHE A 442 -39.66 16.34 35.09
N CYS A 443 -39.12 17.40 34.46
CA CYS A 443 -38.51 18.53 35.18
C CYS A 443 -38.75 19.86 34.43
N ARG A 444 -38.54 21.01 35.09
CA ARG A 444 -39.13 22.34 34.75
C ARG A 444 -38.06 23.39 34.37
N TRP A 445 -38.51 24.51 33.75
CA TRP A 445 -37.83 25.85 33.70
C TRP A 445 -36.56 25.97 32.82
N ILE A 446 -36.18 27.08 32.14
CA ILE A 446 -36.63 28.49 31.92
C ILE A 446 -36.34 28.87 30.44
N ALA A 447 -36.98 29.91 29.88
CA ALA A 447 -36.53 30.60 28.66
C ALA A 447 -36.40 32.12 28.85
N PRO A 448 -35.47 32.81 28.13
CA PRO A 448 -35.57 34.25 27.87
C PRO A 448 -35.73 34.59 26.37
N ARG A 449 -36.45 35.67 26.09
CA ARG A 449 -36.64 36.27 24.75
C ARG A 449 -35.49 37.23 24.42
N TRP A 450 -35.16 37.42 23.14
CA TRP A 450 -34.56 38.67 22.63
C TRP A 450 -35.10 39.09 21.26
N HIS A 451 -35.04 40.38 20.99
CA HIS A 451 -35.82 41.10 19.97
C HIS A 451 -35.22 41.07 18.55
N GLN A 452 -36.09 41.24 17.54
CA GLN A 452 -35.70 41.53 16.16
C GLN A 452 -35.46 43.02 15.92
N SER A 453 -34.54 43.35 15.01
CA SER A 453 -34.55 44.61 14.25
C SER A 453 -34.08 44.36 12.80
N ARG A 454 -34.59 45.12 11.84
CA ARG A 454 -34.34 44.98 10.38
C ARG A 454 -33.75 46.28 9.81
N ALA A 455 -32.84 46.15 8.85
CA ALA A 455 -32.46 47.22 7.90
C ALA A 455 -32.36 46.65 6.47
N ARG A 456 -32.33 47.51 5.43
CA ARG A 456 -32.64 47.15 4.03
C ARG A 456 -31.67 47.75 2.98
N LEU A 457 -31.50 47.00 1.87
CA LEU A 457 -31.20 47.46 0.49
C LEU A 457 -29.77 47.98 0.19
N PRO A 458 -29.33 48.12 -1.10
CA PRO A 458 -30.03 47.93 -2.39
C PRO A 458 -29.38 46.94 -3.41
N ARG A 459 -29.88 46.92 -4.66
CA ARG A 459 -29.52 46.02 -5.80
C ARG A 459 -28.80 46.77 -6.95
N SER A 460 -28.07 46.05 -7.80
CA SER A 460 -27.77 46.46 -9.20
C SER A 460 -27.79 45.27 -10.19
N ARG A 461 -27.86 45.57 -11.51
CA ARG A 461 -28.14 44.63 -12.62
C ARG A 461 -26.89 44.38 -13.51
N PHE A 462 -26.83 43.27 -14.25
CA PHE A 462 -26.12 43.19 -15.55
C PHE A 462 -26.72 42.10 -16.48
N ARG A 463 -26.52 42.26 -17.81
CA ARG A 463 -26.96 41.36 -18.91
C ARG A 463 -25.79 40.46 -19.39
N PRO A 464 -26.05 39.31 -20.05
CA PRO A 464 -25.00 38.48 -20.68
C PRO A 464 -24.81 38.76 -22.19
N THR A 465 -23.66 38.35 -22.71
CA THR A 465 -23.29 38.33 -24.15
C THR A 465 -22.79 36.91 -24.50
N VAL A 466 -23.00 36.46 -25.73
CA VAL A 466 -22.63 35.11 -26.23
C VAL A 466 -21.28 35.15 -26.95
N PHE A 467 -20.49 34.06 -26.87
CA PHE A 467 -19.33 33.83 -27.73
C PHE A 467 -19.14 32.32 -28.01
N GLU A 468 -18.81 31.97 -29.25
CA GLU A 468 -18.58 30.61 -29.74
C GLU A 468 -17.10 30.18 -29.65
N TRP A 469 -16.84 28.88 -29.80
CA TRP A 469 -15.49 28.28 -29.85
C TRP A 469 -15.31 27.42 -31.11
N PRO A 470 -14.14 27.45 -31.77
CA PRO A 470 -13.82 26.57 -32.91
C PRO A 470 -13.21 25.23 -32.47
N SER A 471 -13.36 24.21 -33.32
CA SER A 471 -12.85 22.84 -33.11
C SER A 471 -11.58 22.56 -33.92
N SER A 472 -10.75 21.62 -33.45
CA SER A 472 -9.68 20.96 -34.22
C SER A 472 -9.33 19.59 -33.61
N PRO A 473 -9.01 18.56 -34.42
CA PRO A 473 -8.90 17.17 -33.94
C PRO A 473 -7.46 16.76 -33.59
N VAL A 474 -7.32 15.73 -32.74
CA VAL A 474 -6.03 15.06 -32.45
C VAL A 474 -6.03 13.65 -33.05
N SER A 475 -4.97 13.31 -33.77
CA SER A 475 -4.80 12.00 -34.43
C SER A 475 -4.36 10.92 -33.45
N SER A 476 -4.94 9.73 -33.57
CA SER A 476 -4.46 8.52 -32.90
C SER A 476 -3.27 7.91 -33.66
N SER A 477 -2.33 7.29 -32.95
CA SER A 477 -1.27 6.46 -33.53
C SER A 477 -1.13 5.16 -32.75
N ILE A 478 -1.30 4.04 -33.43
CA ILE A 478 -1.28 2.68 -32.87
C ILE A 478 0.14 2.14 -32.99
N TRP A 479 0.68 1.56 -31.92
CA TRP A 479 1.89 0.73 -31.96
C TRP A 479 1.52 -0.73 -31.74
N LEU A 480 1.63 -1.54 -32.79
CA LEU A 480 1.74 -3.00 -32.64
C LEU A 480 3.21 -3.35 -32.37
N SER A 481 3.45 -4.28 -31.45
CA SER A 481 4.71 -5.02 -31.37
C SER A 481 4.40 -6.50 -31.26
N SER A 482 4.92 -7.28 -32.19
CA SER A 482 4.67 -8.72 -32.35
C SER A 482 5.64 -9.56 -31.53
N SER A 483 5.12 -10.64 -30.91
CA SER A 483 5.90 -11.68 -30.25
C SER A 483 6.27 -12.83 -31.20
N ILE A 484 7.51 -13.32 -31.14
CA ILE A 484 7.93 -14.66 -31.64
C ILE A 484 8.97 -15.24 -30.66
N PRO A 485 8.89 -16.54 -30.27
CA PRO A 485 9.80 -17.17 -29.32
C PRO A 485 10.88 -18.08 -29.96
N THR A 486 11.99 -18.25 -29.25
CA THR A 486 13.00 -19.32 -29.38
C THR A 486 13.61 -19.52 -27.99
N GLY A 487 14.03 -20.70 -27.53
CA GLY A 487 14.27 -21.97 -28.22
C GLY A 487 15.50 -22.62 -27.56
N GLN A 488 15.43 -23.90 -27.19
CA GLN A 488 16.43 -24.57 -26.34
C GLN A 488 17.84 -24.69 -26.96
N THR A 489 18.86 -24.59 -26.09
CA THR A 489 19.98 -25.55 -25.98
C THR A 489 20.46 -25.59 -24.54
#